data_AF-A0AA41RVI6-F1
#
_entry.id   AF-A0AA41RVI6-F1
#
_cell.length_a   1.000
_cell.length_b   1.000
_cell.length_c   1.000
_cell.angle_alpha   90.00
_cell.angle_beta   90.00
_cell.angle_gamma   90.00
#
_symmetry.space_group_name_H-M   'P 1'
#
loop_
_entity.id
_entity.type
_entity.pdbx_description
1 polymer ?
#
loop_
_entity_poly.entity_id
_entity_poly.type
_entity_poly.pdbx_seq_one_letter_code
_entity_poly.pdbx_strand_id
1 'polypeptide(L)'
;MMNTMNKISYSADTKYLSTWGTTNARRWNEEAEVKVKRMKREVEQAKENEVKQVKEEMQKREELWINYLGGLAAAFTEESYSDIQIKPANGPFIPAHKFLLATRSEVFKHMLSSDTCKAAQIDSVCLPEFNHEELQTFLEFLYCGNLSKEKFGMHYCSLALASHKYAIPHLQKFCEEHILELLDSSNALKVLEISEICSNETLKVAALEWILKHKKEITGSPSFEEFAIQNPHLMVHIIRYS
;
A
#
# COMPACT_ATOMS: atom_id res chain seq x y z
N MET A 1 88.45 -55.31 9.50
CA MET A 1 87.77 -54.15 8.90
C MET A 1 86.31 -54.52 8.65
N MET A 2 85.39 -53.66 9.10
CA MET A 2 83.98 -53.55 8.69
C MET A 2 83.04 -54.70 9.10
N ASN A 3 81.83 -54.49 9.61
CA ASN A 3 81.10 -53.29 10.07
C ASN A 3 79.88 -53.82 10.85
N THR A 4 79.73 -53.48 12.11
CA THR A 4 78.51 -53.76 12.89
C THR A 4 77.46 -52.70 12.53
N MET A 5 76.56 -53.03 11.61
CA MET A 5 75.42 -52.17 11.27
C MET A 5 74.37 -52.21 12.38
N ASN A 6 74.38 -51.15 13.19
CA ASN A 6 73.38 -50.84 14.19
C ASN A 6 72.09 -50.39 13.49
N LYS A 7 71.04 -51.22 13.51
CA LYS A 7 69.70 -50.81 13.07
C LYS A 7 69.04 -49.98 14.17
N ILE A 8 69.20 -48.66 14.10
CA ILE A 8 68.40 -47.73 14.89
C ILE A 8 67.00 -47.69 14.26
N SER A 9 66.03 -48.34 14.89
CA SER A 9 64.62 -48.22 14.54
C SER A 9 64.12 -46.84 14.97
N TYR A 10 64.06 -45.88 14.06
CA TYR A 10 63.28 -44.66 14.25
C TYR A 10 61.79 -45.02 14.11
N SER A 11 61.14 -45.31 15.23
CA SER A 11 59.69 -45.22 15.34
C SER A 11 59.32 -43.73 15.34
N ALA A 12 59.26 -43.13 14.16
CA ALA A 12 58.65 -41.81 14.02
C ALA A 12 57.18 -41.92 14.41
N ASP A 13 56.80 -41.17 15.43
CA ASP A 13 55.47 -41.12 16.04
C ASP A 13 54.44 -40.58 15.01
N THR A 14 53.97 -41.47 14.14
CA THR A 14 52.99 -41.19 13.08
C THR A 14 51.67 -40.63 13.63
N LYS A 15 51.41 -40.86 14.92
CA LYS A 15 50.24 -40.37 15.66
C LYS A 15 50.26 -38.86 15.94
N TYR A 16 51.45 -38.25 16.08
CA TYR A 16 51.60 -36.80 16.31
C TYR A 16 51.42 -35.99 15.02
N LEU A 17 51.94 -36.50 13.90
CA LEU A 17 51.79 -35.84 12.58
C LEU A 17 50.34 -35.87 12.08
N SER A 18 49.59 -36.95 12.33
CA SER A 18 48.18 -37.06 11.94
C SER A 18 47.26 -36.18 12.79
N THR A 19 47.49 -36.11 14.10
CA THR A 19 46.71 -35.25 15.01
C THR A 19 46.98 -33.77 14.77
N TRP A 20 48.24 -33.38 14.53
CA TRP A 20 48.59 -31.99 14.19
C TRP A 20 47.93 -31.53 12.88
N GLY A 21 47.90 -32.40 11.85
CA GLY A 21 47.19 -32.15 10.59
C GLY A 21 45.67 -32.00 10.77
N THR A 22 45.04 -32.86 11.57
CA THR A 22 43.58 -32.76 11.83
C THR A 22 43.19 -31.54 12.67
N THR A 23 44.04 -31.14 13.62
CA THR A 23 43.77 -30.01 14.51
C THR A 23 43.91 -28.68 13.76
N ASN A 24 44.93 -28.56 12.91
CA ASN A 24 45.09 -27.40 12.03
C ASN A 24 43.96 -27.33 10.99
N ALA A 25 43.55 -28.45 10.39
CA ALA A 25 42.43 -28.47 9.45
C ALA A 25 41.10 -28.04 10.09
N ARG A 26 40.83 -28.49 11.32
CA ARG A 26 39.64 -28.08 12.09
C ARG A 26 39.66 -26.57 12.38
N ARG A 27 40.80 -26.06 12.84
CA ARG A 27 40.99 -24.64 13.11
C ARG A 27 40.82 -23.78 11.85
N TRP A 28 41.35 -24.24 10.71
CA TRP A 28 41.17 -23.57 9.43
C TRP A 28 39.70 -23.55 8.98
N ASN A 29 38.94 -24.62 9.20
CA ASN A 29 37.51 -24.65 8.93
C ASN A 29 36.73 -23.70 9.86
N GLU A 30 37.04 -23.68 11.16
CA GLU A 30 36.40 -22.76 12.11
C GLU A 30 36.70 -21.28 11.77
N GLU A 31 37.94 -20.96 11.40
CA GLU A 31 38.34 -19.63 10.91
C GLU A 31 37.62 -19.26 9.60
N ALA A 32 37.48 -20.21 8.67
CA ALA A 32 36.73 -20.03 7.43
C ALA A 32 35.24 -19.79 7.69
N GLU A 33 34.61 -20.53 8.60
CA GLU A 33 33.21 -20.32 8.98
C GLU A 33 32.97 -18.94 9.61
N VAL A 34 33.87 -18.49 10.48
CA VAL A 34 33.81 -17.14 11.08
C VAL A 34 33.91 -16.08 9.98
N LYS A 35 34.82 -16.25 9.02
CA LYS A 35 34.99 -15.34 7.89
C LYS A 35 33.77 -15.31 6.98
N VAL A 36 33.17 -16.46 6.70
CA VAL A 36 31.91 -16.56 5.95
C VAL A 36 30.75 -15.90 6.70
N LYS A 37 30.62 -16.12 8.01
CA LYS A 37 29.59 -15.46 8.84
C LYS A 37 29.76 -13.94 8.85
N ARG A 38 31.00 -13.46 8.99
CA ARG A 38 31.32 -12.03 8.93
C ARG A 38 30.95 -11.45 7.57
N MET A 39 31.37 -12.09 6.48
CA MET A 39 31.10 -11.64 5.13
C MET A 39 29.60 -11.64 4.82
N LYS A 40 28.84 -12.64 5.29
CA LYS A 40 27.36 -12.64 5.19
C LYS A 40 26.73 -11.43 5.88
N ARG A 41 27.20 -11.07 7.09
CA ARG A 41 26.69 -9.88 7.80
C ARG A 41 27.04 -8.58 7.09
N GLU A 42 28.26 -8.47 6.57
CA GLU A 42 28.70 -7.29 5.80
C GLU A 42 27.86 -7.12 4.53
N VAL A 43 27.55 -8.22 3.82
CA VAL A 43 26.65 -8.22 2.67
C VAL A 43 25.23 -7.81 3.05
N GLU A 44 24.68 -8.34 4.15
CA GLU A 44 23.33 -7.99 4.60
C GLU A 44 23.24 -6.51 4.98
N GLN A 45 24.23 -6.01 5.72
CA GLN A 45 24.31 -4.60 6.10
C GLN A 45 24.44 -3.69 4.87
N ALA A 46 25.22 -4.09 3.86
CA ALA A 46 25.33 -3.34 2.61
C ALA A 46 23.98 -3.26 1.89
N LYS A 47 23.23 -4.36 1.82
CA LYS A 47 21.86 -4.37 1.24
C LYS A 47 20.91 -3.47 2.00
N GLU A 48 20.91 -3.53 3.33
CA GLU A 48 20.06 -2.66 4.15
C GLU A 48 20.38 -1.17 3.92
N ASN A 49 21.67 -0.83 3.81
CA ASN A 49 22.11 0.53 3.54
C ASN A 49 21.67 1.01 2.14
N GLU A 50 21.81 0.16 1.11
CA GLU A 50 21.33 0.45 -0.24
C GLU A 50 19.81 0.66 -0.26
N VAL A 51 19.04 -0.21 0.38
CA VAL A 51 17.58 -0.08 0.49
C VAL A 51 17.20 1.23 1.19
N LYS A 52 17.91 1.58 2.27
CA LYS A 52 17.68 2.83 3.00
C LYS A 52 17.96 4.05 2.13
N GLN A 53 19.09 4.07 1.42
CA GLN A 53 19.44 5.16 0.52
C GLN A 53 18.39 5.35 -0.58
N VAL A 54 17.95 4.25 -1.21
CA VAL A 54 16.91 4.30 -2.26
C VAL A 54 15.59 4.84 -1.72
N LYS A 55 15.19 4.44 -0.50
CA LYS A 55 13.99 4.97 0.16
C LYS A 55 14.07 6.47 0.42
N GLU A 56 15.20 6.95 0.94
CA GLU A 56 15.42 8.39 1.19
C GLU A 56 15.37 9.20 -0.11
N GLU A 57 15.98 8.70 -1.19
CA GLU A 57 15.93 9.35 -2.51
C GLU A 57 14.53 9.31 -3.15
N MET A 58 13.75 8.26 -2.93
CA MET A 58 12.34 8.20 -3.33
C MET A 58 11.52 9.25 -2.57
N GLN A 59 11.64 9.28 -1.24
CA GLN A 59 10.90 10.21 -0.39
C GLN A 59 11.19 11.66 -0.75
N LYS A 60 12.46 12.01 -0.99
CA LYS A 60 12.84 13.37 -1.42
C LYS A 60 12.22 13.76 -2.77
N ARG A 61 12.07 12.80 -3.69
CA ARG A 61 11.40 13.05 -4.99
C ARG A 61 9.90 13.23 -4.81
N GLU A 62 9.28 12.46 -3.93
CA GLU A 62 7.86 12.62 -3.58
C GLU A 62 7.59 14.00 -2.97
N GLU A 63 8.42 14.47 -2.04
CA GLU A 63 8.32 15.81 -1.46
C GLU A 63 8.41 16.92 -2.54
N LEU A 64 9.36 16.80 -3.48
CA LEU A 64 9.48 17.73 -4.59
C LEU A 64 8.24 17.72 -5.49
N TRP A 65 7.70 16.54 -5.77
CA TRP A 65 6.47 16.39 -6.56
C TRP A 65 5.25 16.99 -5.86
N ILE A 66 5.09 16.73 -4.57
CA ILE A 66 4.02 17.30 -3.74
C ILE A 66 4.11 18.83 -3.76
N ASN A 67 5.32 19.39 -3.60
CA ASN A 67 5.52 20.84 -3.66
C ASN A 67 5.20 21.41 -5.05
N TYR A 68 5.59 20.72 -6.13
CA TYR A 68 5.25 21.14 -7.49
C TYR A 68 3.73 21.16 -7.73
N LEU A 69 3.01 20.15 -7.25
CA LEU A 69 1.55 20.07 -7.33
C LEU A 69 0.83 21.00 -6.36
N GLY A 70 1.53 21.52 -5.35
CA GLY A 70 0.97 22.46 -4.36
C GLY A 70 0.33 23.70 -4.97
N GLY A 71 0.80 24.15 -6.14
CA GLY A 71 0.17 25.25 -6.89
C GLY A 71 -1.26 24.93 -7.35
N LEU A 72 -1.55 23.68 -7.70
CA LEU A 72 -2.91 23.23 -8.02
C LEU A 72 -3.77 23.20 -6.75
N ALA A 73 -3.21 22.72 -5.64
CA ALA A 73 -3.89 22.72 -4.33
C ALA A 73 -4.29 24.13 -3.88
N ALA A 74 -3.38 25.09 -4.05
CA ALA A 74 -3.63 26.49 -3.76
C ALA A 74 -4.76 27.04 -4.65
N ALA A 75 -4.73 26.77 -5.96
CA ALA A 75 -5.81 27.18 -6.87
C ALA A 75 -7.18 26.59 -6.48
N PHE A 76 -7.23 25.37 -5.94
CA PHE A 76 -8.46 24.80 -5.38
C PHE A 76 -8.94 25.56 -4.14
N THR A 77 -8.02 25.86 -3.22
CA THR A 77 -8.33 26.48 -1.92
C THR A 77 -8.74 27.95 -2.07
N GLU A 78 -8.12 28.66 -3.02
CA GLU A 78 -8.41 30.06 -3.33
C GLU A 78 -9.59 30.24 -4.29
N GLU A 79 -10.11 29.13 -4.87
CA GLU A 79 -11.18 29.12 -5.86
C GLU A 79 -10.87 29.93 -7.15
N SER A 80 -9.59 30.26 -7.34
CA SER A 80 -9.05 31.10 -8.42
C SER A 80 -9.24 30.43 -9.78
N TYR A 81 -9.87 31.14 -10.72
CA TYR A 81 -10.13 30.68 -12.10
C TYR A 81 -11.08 29.46 -12.22
N SER A 82 -11.89 29.21 -11.19
CA SER A 82 -12.91 28.17 -11.25
C SER A 82 -13.93 28.44 -12.37
N ASP A 83 -14.24 27.40 -13.14
CA ASP A 83 -15.12 27.44 -14.31
C ASP A 83 -16.31 26.48 -14.21
N ILE A 84 -16.41 25.76 -13.09
CA ILE A 84 -17.47 24.82 -12.77
C ILE A 84 -17.75 24.78 -11.25
N GLN A 85 -18.99 24.48 -10.88
CA GLN A 85 -19.41 24.21 -9.50
C GLN A 85 -19.87 22.76 -9.33
N ILE A 86 -19.38 22.09 -8.30
CA ILE A 86 -19.78 20.71 -7.97
C ILE A 86 -20.73 20.72 -6.78
N LYS A 87 -21.90 20.14 -6.96
CA LYS A 87 -22.97 20.08 -5.94
C LYS A 87 -22.92 18.75 -5.18
N PRO A 88 -22.67 18.73 -3.87
CA PRO A 88 -22.82 17.54 -3.03
C PRO A 88 -24.29 17.20 -2.75
N ALA A 89 -24.52 16.08 -2.07
CA ALA A 89 -25.83 15.68 -1.55
C ALA A 89 -26.41 16.72 -0.59
N ASN A 90 -25.55 17.28 0.26
CA ASN A 90 -25.87 18.28 1.27
C ASN A 90 -24.72 19.29 1.40
N GLY A 91 -25.03 20.51 1.82
CA GLY A 91 -24.05 21.59 1.97
C GLY A 91 -23.88 22.46 0.71
N PRO A 92 -22.94 23.41 0.76
CA PRO A 92 -22.72 24.35 -0.34
C PRO A 92 -22.02 23.69 -1.53
N PHE A 93 -22.15 24.35 -2.69
CA PHE A 93 -21.41 24.00 -3.90
C PHE A 93 -19.91 24.25 -3.69
N ILE A 94 -19.07 23.44 -4.34
CA ILE A 94 -17.62 23.59 -4.31
C ILE A 94 -17.14 24.02 -5.70
N PRO A 95 -16.50 25.20 -5.83
CA PRO A 95 -15.89 25.62 -7.09
C PRO A 95 -14.73 24.71 -7.49
N ALA A 96 -14.59 24.43 -8.79
CA ALA A 96 -13.56 23.54 -9.31
C ALA A 96 -13.16 23.93 -10.75
N HIS A 97 -12.27 23.12 -11.35
CA HIS A 97 -11.76 23.32 -12.71
C HIS A 97 -12.11 22.16 -13.64
N LYS A 98 -12.83 22.42 -14.73
CA LYS A 98 -13.22 21.41 -15.73
C LYS A 98 -12.02 20.68 -16.29
N PHE A 99 -10.98 21.42 -16.68
CA PHE A 99 -9.76 20.84 -17.23
C PHE A 99 -9.14 19.81 -16.28
N LEU A 100 -9.06 20.14 -14.99
CA LEU A 100 -8.48 19.24 -14.00
C LEU A 100 -9.34 17.99 -13.82
N LEU A 101 -10.65 18.15 -13.64
CA LEU A 101 -11.59 17.02 -13.50
C LEU A 101 -11.53 16.09 -14.71
N ALA A 102 -11.59 16.65 -15.93
CA ALA A 102 -11.51 15.91 -17.18
C ALA A 102 -10.17 15.20 -17.38
N THR A 103 -9.07 15.75 -16.86
CA THR A 103 -7.74 15.13 -16.96
C THR A 103 -7.58 13.96 -15.98
N ARG A 104 -8.25 14.00 -14.82
CA ARG A 104 -8.11 12.97 -13.78
C ARG A 104 -9.12 11.82 -13.91
N SER A 105 -10.17 11.99 -14.69
CA SER A 105 -11.24 11.00 -14.84
C SER A 105 -11.80 11.03 -16.27
N GLU A 106 -11.76 9.88 -16.94
CA GLU A 106 -12.43 9.73 -18.23
C GLU A 106 -13.95 9.92 -18.08
N VAL A 107 -14.56 9.52 -16.96
CA VAL A 107 -15.99 9.74 -16.71
C VAL A 107 -16.30 11.25 -16.66
N PHE A 108 -15.52 12.04 -15.93
CA PHE A 108 -15.70 13.50 -15.92
C PHE A 108 -15.43 14.12 -17.30
N LYS A 109 -14.42 13.66 -18.02
CA LYS A 109 -14.15 14.13 -19.38
C LYS A 109 -15.33 13.95 -20.31
N HIS A 110 -15.95 12.77 -20.31
CA HIS A 110 -17.16 12.50 -21.11
C HIS A 110 -18.34 13.34 -20.61
N MET A 111 -18.55 13.42 -19.30
CA MET A 111 -19.62 14.21 -18.68
C MET A 111 -19.54 15.70 -19.09
N LEU A 112 -18.35 16.28 -19.01
CA LEU A 112 -18.08 17.69 -19.31
C LEU A 112 -18.01 18.00 -20.81
N SER A 113 -17.76 16.99 -21.66
CA SER A 113 -17.75 17.16 -23.12
C SER A 113 -19.16 17.16 -23.74
N SER A 114 -20.16 16.71 -22.99
CA SER A 114 -21.56 16.67 -23.46
C SER A 114 -22.18 18.08 -23.55
N ASP A 115 -23.05 18.32 -24.54
CA ASP A 115 -23.71 19.63 -24.79
C ASP A 115 -24.57 20.13 -23.61
N THR A 116 -24.80 19.30 -22.60
CA THR A 116 -25.57 19.59 -21.38
C THR A 116 -24.93 20.64 -20.46
N CYS A 117 -23.62 20.88 -20.57
CA CYS A 117 -22.85 21.89 -19.82
C CYS A 117 -22.43 23.07 -20.71
N LYS A 118 -23.30 23.58 -21.59
CA LYS A 118 -22.94 24.71 -22.48
C LYS A 118 -23.84 25.95 -22.32
N ALA A 119 -24.83 25.89 -21.44
CA ALA A 119 -25.92 26.88 -21.38
C ALA A 119 -25.79 27.92 -20.25
N ALA A 120 -24.86 27.75 -19.30
CA ALA A 120 -24.69 28.65 -18.16
C ALA A 120 -23.34 29.35 -18.16
N GLN A 121 -23.26 30.52 -17.51
CA GLN A 121 -22.00 31.28 -17.35
C GLN A 121 -20.99 30.54 -16.44
N ILE A 122 -21.49 29.71 -15.53
CA ILE A 122 -20.74 28.73 -14.73
C ILE A 122 -21.53 27.42 -14.81
N ASP A 123 -20.90 26.36 -15.29
CA ASP A 123 -21.55 25.05 -15.34
C ASP A 123 -21.63 24.44 -13.95
N SER A 124 -22.61 23.57 -13.74
CA SER A 124 -22.71 22.82 -12.48
C SER A 124 -22.93 21.32 -12.73
N VAL A 125 -22.33 20.50 -11.87
CA VAL A 125 -22.45 19.04 -11.89
C VAL A 125 -22.85 18.57 -10.49
N CYS A 126 -23.81 17.66 -10.40
CA CYS A 126 -24.27 17.12 -9.13
C CYS A 126 -23.64 15.75 -8.86
N LEU A 127 -23.01 15.60 -7.69
CA LEU A 127 -22.47 14.33 -7.18
C LEU A 127 -23.15 13.98 -5.85
N PRO A 128 -24.39 13.45 -5.90
CA PRO A 128 -25.23 13.25 -4.72
C PRO A 128 -24.80 12.07 -3.83
N GLU A 129 -23.80 11.29 -4.24
CA GLU A 129 -23.22 10.24 -3.39
C GLU A 129 -22.30 10.79 -2.29
N PHE A 130 -21.86 12.04 -2.41
CA PHE A 130 -20.96 12.66 -1.45
C PHE A 130 -21.69 13.66 -0.57
N ASN A 131 -21.42 13.63 0.73
CA ASN A 131 -21.62 14.81 1.55
C ASN A 131 -20.55 15.87 1.25
N HIS A 132 -20.73 17.08 1.79
CA HIS A 132 -19.81 18.19 1.50
C HIS A 132 -18.33 17.89 1.84
N GLU A 133 -18.07 17.26 2.99
CA GLU A 133 -16.71 16.97 3.46
C GLU A 133 -16.03 15.86 2.63
N GLU A 134 -16.79 14.82 2.28
CA GLU A 134 -16.32 13.76 1.40
C GLU A 134 -16.01 14.31 0.01
N LEU A 135 -16.87 15.18 -0.53
CA LEU A 135 -16.66 15.81 -1.82
C LEU A 135 -15.41 16.71 -1.79
N GLN A 136 -15.24 17.50 -0.73
CA GLN A 136 -14.06 18.35 -0.56
C GLN A 136 -12.77 17.50 -0.52
N THR A 137 -12.79 16.40 0.21
CA THR A 137 -11.66 15.46 0.31
C THR A 137 -11.37 14.78 -1.02
N PHE A 138 -12.41 14.34 -1.73
CA PHE A 138 -12.28 13.76 -3.06
C PHE A 138 -11.67 14.76 -4.05
N LEU A 139 -12.17 15.99 -4.08
CA LEU A 139 -11.64 17.04 -4.95
C LEU A 139 -10.19 17.36 -4.59
N GLU A 140 -9.84 17.54 -3.32
CA GLU A 140 -8.44 17.77 -2.91
C GLU A 140 -7.50 16.67 -3.44
N PHE A 141 -7.91 15.40 -3.37
CA PHE A 141 -7.14 14.32 -3.97
C PHE A 141 -6.96 14.50 -5.48
N LEU A 142 -7.97 14.97 -6.23
CA LEU A 142 -7.82 15.20 -7.67
C LEU A 142 -6.78 16.28 -8.00
N TYR A 143 -6.62 17.28 -7.13
CA TYR A 143 -5.62 18.33 -7.33
C TYR A 143 -4.21 17.84 -6.94
N CYS A 144 -4.07 17.24 -5.75
CA CYS A 144 -2.77 16.93 -5.16
C CYS A 144 -2.27 15.51 -5.45
N GLY A 145 -3.17 14.57 -5.75
CA GLY A 145 -2.88 13.15 -5.93
C GLY A 145 -2.52 12.41 -4.64
N ASN A 146 -2.72 13.02 -3.47
CA ASN A 146 -2.38 12.47 -2.17
C ASN A 146 -3.28 13.05 -1.06
N LEU A 147 -3.40 12.35 0.06
CA LEU A 147 -4.13 12.75 1.28
C LEU A 147 -3.37 12.31 2.53
N SER A 148 -3.57 13.01 3.65
CA SER A 148 -3.06 12.53 4.95
C SER A 148 -3.77 11.24 5.39
N LYS A 149 -3.10 10.41 6.19
CA LYS A 149 -3.68 9.17 6.72
C LYS A 149 -4.98 9.40 7.50
N GLU A 150 -5.03 10.48 8.26
CA GLU A 150 -6.20 10.89 9.05
C GLU A 150 -7.39 11.22 8.13
N LYS A 151 -7.16 12.09 7.14
CA LYS A 151 -8.20 12.54 6.21
C LYS A 151 -8.71 11.40 5.32
N PHE A 152 -7.78 10.55 4.85
CA PHE A 152 -8.14 9.34 4.12
C PHE A 152 -8.97 8.39 4.99
N GLY A 153 -8.53 8.12 6.23
CA GLY A 153 -9.22 7.19 7.13
C GLY A 153 -10.65 7.59 7.49
N MET A 154 -10.96 8.88 7.49
CA MET A 154 -12.34 9.36 7.70
C MET A 154 -13.26 9.05 6.52
N HIS A 155 -12.73 9.06 5.29
CA HIS A 155 -13.52 9.06 4.05
C HIS A 155 -13.16 7.91 3.09
N TYR A 156 -12.44 6.88 3.55
CA TYR A 156 -11.91 5.82 2.67
C TYR A 156 -13.01 5.10 1.87
N CYS A 157 -14.19 4.91 2.46
CA CYS A 157 -15.33 4.25 1.80
C CYS A 157 -15.78 5.03 0.56
N SER A 158 -16.10 6.31 0.74
CA SER A 158 -16.61 7.17 -0.35
C SER A 158 -15.54 7.41 -1.40
N LEU A 159 -14.26 7.56 -1.00
CA LEU A 159 -13.13 7.66 -1.91
C LEU A 159 -12.95 6.39 -2.76
N ALA A 160 -13.01 5.20 -2.15
CA ALA A 160 -12.86 3.94 -2.88
C ALA A 160 -13.99 3.73 -3.89
N LEU A 161 -15.24 3.95 -3.49
CA LEU A 161 -16.39 3.84 -4.38
C LEU A 161 -16.34 4.87 -5.52
N ALA A 162 -15.94 6.11 -5.22
CA ALA A 162 -15.76 7.15 -6.21
C ALA A 162 -14.63 6.83 -7.20
N SER A 163 -13.52 6.29 -6.72
CA SER A 163 -12.40 5.88 -7.56
C SER A 163 -12.81 4.87 -8.62
N HIS A 164 -13.72 3.95 -8.28
CA HIS A 164 -14.31 3.00 -9.20
C HIS A 164 -15.33 3.67 -10.12
N LYS A 165 -16.33 4.38 -9.55
CA LYS A 165 -17.41 5.04 -10.28
C LYS A 165 -16.91 6.04 -11.34
N TYR A 166 -15.89 6.83 -11.00
CA TYR A 166 -15.32 7.85 -11.87
C TYR A 166 -14.11 7.36 -12.66
N ALA A 167 -13.75 6.07 -12.57
CA ALA A 167 -12.61 5.48 -13.26
C ALA A 167 -11.32 6.30 -13.08
N ILE A 168 -10.85 6.40 -11.83
CA ILE A 168 -9.64 7.14 -11.44
C ILE A 168 -8.59 6.13 -10.94
N PRO A 169 -7.73 5.59 -11.82
CA PRO A 169 -6.82 4.48 -11.45
C PRO A 169 -5.86 4.84 -10.32
N HIS A 170 -5.37 6.09 -10.29
CA HIS A 170 -4.46 6.55 -9.24
C HIS A 170 -5.13 6.54 -7.86
N LEU A 171 -6.41 6.96 -7.77
CA LEU A 171 -7.17 6.89 -6.52
C LEU A 171 -7.50 5.45 -6.15
N GLN A 172 -7.82 4.58 -7.11
CA GLN A 172 -8.08 3.16 -6.85
C GLN A 172 -6.88 2.49 -6.18
N LYS A 173 -5.68 2.70 -6.75
CA LYS A 173 -4.44 2.16 -6.18
C LYS A 173 -4.12 2.77 -4.82
N PHE A 174 -4.28 4.09 -4.68
CA PHE A 174 -4.10 4.78 -3.41
C PHE A 174 -5.03 4.22 -2.32
N CYS A 175 -6.31 4.00 -2.65
CA CYS A 175 -7.28 3.40 -1.76
C CYS A 175 -6.89 1.97 -1.36
N GLU A 176 -6.48 1.14 -2.32
CA GLU A 176 -6.05 -0.24 -2.02
C GLU A 176 -4.90 -0.26 -1.00
N GLU A 177 -3.83 0.49 -1.25
CA GLU A 177 -2.65 0.53 -0.38
C GLU A 177 -3.00 1.00 1.04
N HIS A 178 -3.77 2.08 1.16
CA HIS A 178 -4.07 2.67 2.46
C HIS A 178 -5.18 1.94 3.22
N ILE A 179 -6.15 1.32 2.54
CA ILE A 179 -7.18 0.50 3.21
C ILE A 179 -6.54 -0.73 3.84
N LEU A 180 -5.55 -1.35 3.19
CA LEU A 180 -4.82 -2.49 3.77
C LEU A 180 -4.13 -2.12 5.08
N GLU A 181 -3.60 -0.90 5.20
CA GLU A 181 -3.00 -0.41 6.45
C GLU A 181 -4.02 -0.08 7.56
N LEU A 182 -5.25 0.23 7.18
CA LEU A 182 -6.33 0.59 8.10
C LEU A 182 -7.19 -0.60 8.49
N LEU A 183 -7.01 -1.76 7.86
CA LEU A 183 -7.85 -2.94 8.06
C LEU A 183 -7.82 -3.41 9.52
N ASP A 184 -9.01 -3.47 10.12
CA ASP A 184 -9.22 -3.95 11.48
C ASP A 184 -10.57 -4.65 11.64
N SER A 185 -10.87 -5.17 12.84
CA SER A 185 -12.13 -5.88 13.10
C SER A 185 -13.37 -4.99 13.01
N SER A 186 -13.22 -3.67 13.15
CA SER A 186 -14.33 -2.72 13.07
C SER A 186 -14.74 -2.40 11.63
N ASN A 187 -13.80 -2.49 10.69
CA ASN A 187 -14.03 -2.12 9.28
C ASN A 187 -13.95 -3.29 8.29
N ALA A 188 -13.47 -4.47 8.68
CA ALA A 188 -13.23 -5.58 7.75
C ALA A 188 -14.48 -5.98 6.93
N LEU A 189 -15.67 -5.96 7.54
CA LEU A 189 -16.92 -6.23 6.82
C LEU A 189 -17.19 -5.17 5.74
N LYS A 190 -17.02 -3.89 6.06
CA LYS A 190 -17.20 -2.78 5.11
C LYS A 190 -16.18 -2.85 3.98
N VAL A 191 -14.92 -3.18 4.30
CA VAL A 191 -13.87 -3.38 3.28
C VAL A 191 -14.23 -4.53 2.34
N LEU A 192 -14.82 -5.61 2.85
CA LEU A 192 -15.31 -6.71 2.01
C LEU A 192 -16.41 -6.24 1.04
N GLU A 193 -17.38 -5.44 1.48
CA GLU A 193 -18.40 -4.86 0.58
C GLU A 193 -17.78 -4.01 -0.52
N ILE A 194 -16.87 -3.10 -0.15
CA ILE A 194 -16.19 -2.21 -1.08
C ILE A 194 -15.37 -3.02 -2.09
N SER A 195 -14.67 -4.07 -1.63
CA SER A 195 -13.87 -4.92 -2.50
C SER A 195 -14.70 -5.63 -3.56
N GLU A 196 -15.93 -6.04 -3.22
CA GLU A 196 -16.86 -6.65 -4.18
C GLU A 196 -17.34 -5.62 -5.20
N ILE A 197 -17.80 -4.45 -4.73
CA ILE A 197 -18.29 -3.37 -5.61
C ILE A 197 -17.20 -2.91 -6.58
N CYS A 198 -15.99 -2.71 -6.08
CA CYS A 198 -14.87 -2.23 -6.87
C CYS A 198 -14.18 -3.33 -7.67
N SER A 199 -14.59 -4.60 -7.52
CA SER A 199 -13.91 -5.78 -8.07
C SER A 199 -12.42 -5.82 -7.73
N ASN A 200 -12.08 -5.46 -6.49
CA ASN A 200 -10.70 -5.42 -5.99
C ASN A 200 -10.37 -6.72 -5.23
N GLU A 201 -9.68 -7.64 -5.90
CA GLU A 201 -9.36 -8.95 -5.34
C GLU A 201 -8.36 -8.87 -4.18
N THR A 202 -7.41 -7.94 -4.22
CA THR A 202 -6.42 -7.74 -3.14
C THR A 202 -7.12 -7.40 -1.82
N LEU A 203 -8.01 -6.41 -1.84
CA LEU A 203 -8.80 -6.03 -0.68
C LEU A 203 -9.75 -7.14 -0.24
N LYS A 204 -10.33 -7.87 -1.19
CA LYS A 204 -11.26 -8.97 -0.91
C LYS A 204 -10.58 -10.09 -0.13
N VAL A 205 -9.43 -10.56 -0.60
CA VAL A 205 -8.65 -11.60 0.06
C VAL A 205 -8.20 -11.12 1.45
N ALA A 206 -7.63 -9.91 1.55
CA ALA A 206 -7.19 -9.37 2.82
C ALA A 206 -8.32 -9.24 3.85
N ALA A 207 -9.49 -8.74 3.44
CA ALA A 207 -10.66 -8.63 4.29
C ALA A 207 -11.16 -10.01 4.75
N LEU A 208 -11.25 -10.99 3.84
CA LEU A 208 -11.66 -12.36 4.19
C LEU A 208 -10.69 -13.01 5.18
N GLU A 209 -9.38 -12.92 4.93
CA GLU A 209 -8.35 -13.44 5.84
C GLU A 209 -8.46 -12.80 7.23
N TRP A 210 -8.67 -11.49 7.29
CA TRP A 210 -8.85 -10.78 8.56
C TRP A 210 -10.11 -11.23 9.29
N ILE A 211 -11.23 -11.36 8.57
CA ILE A 211 -12.52 -11.81 9.12
C ILE A 211 -12.40 -13.20 9.71
N LEU A 212 -11.73 -14.13 9.01
CA LEU A 212 -11.55 -15.50 9.49
C LEU A 212 -10.62 -15.56 10.71
N LYS A 213 -9.54 -14.78 10.69
CA LYS A 213 -8.59 -14.70 11.80
C LYS A 213 -9.24 -14.15 13.09
N HIS A 214 -10.15 -13.18 12.96
CA HIS A 214 -10.83 -12.53 14.09
C HIS A 214 -12.32 -12.91 14.18
N LYS A 215 -12.70 -14.09 13.65
CA LYS A 215 -14.09 -14.52 13.47
C LYS A 215 -14.95 -14.34 14.72
N LYS A 216 -14.46 -14.75 15.89
CA LYS A 216 -15.22 -14.68 17.16
C LYS A 216 -15.62 -13.24 17.52
N GLU A 217 -14.69 -12.30 17.33
CA GLU A 217 -14.91 -10.88 17.59
C GLU A 217 -15.95 -10.32 16.63
N ILE A 218 -15.76 -10.58 15.33
CA ILE A 218 -16.61 -10.02 14.27
C ILE A 218 -18.01 -10.62 14.31
N THR A 219 -18.17 -11.94 14.47
CA THR A 219 -19.50 -12.58 14.53
C THR A 219 -20.32 -12.18 15.75
N GLY A 220 -19.66 -11.70 16.81
CA GLY A 220 -20.34 -11.21 18.02
C GLY A 220 -20.79 -9.74 17.92
N SER A 221 -20.42 -9.03 16.85
CA SER A 221 -20.75 -7.62 16.66
C SER A 221 -22.14 -7.43 16.03
N PRO A 222 -22.89 -6.38 16.40
CA PRO A 222 -24.16 -6.05 15.74
C PRO A 222 -24.02 -5.76 14.24
N SER A 223 -22.87 -5.21 13.82
CA SER A 223 -22.58 -4.92 12.42
C SER A 223 -22.51 -6.18 11.56
N PHE A 224 -22.19 -7.35 12.14
CA PHE A 224 -22.19 -8.61 11.41
C PHE A 224 -23.61 -9.06 11.05
N GLU A 225 -24.58 -8.89 11.94
CA GLU A 225 -25.98 -9.25 11.66
C GLU A 225 -26.55 -8.36 10.56
N GLU A 226 -26.31 -7.05 10.63
CA GLU A 226 -26.72 -6.11 9.59
C GLU A 226 -26.06 -6.45 8.23
N PHE A 227 -24.75 -6.71 8.24
CA PHE A 227 -24.01 -7.13 7.06
C PHE A 227 -24.59 -8.42 6.45
N ALA A 228 -24.93 -9.41 7.27
CA ALA A 228 -25.46 -10.69 6.81
C ALA A 228 -26.81 -10.53 6.10
N ILE A 229 -27.66 -9.64 6.61
CA ILE A 229 -28.97 -9.33 6.02
C ILE A 229 -28.81 -8.57 4.70
N GLN A 230 -27.92 -7.57 4.66
CA GLN A 230 -27.71 -6.73 3.48
C GLN A 230 -26.93 -7.45 2.37
N ASN A 231 -26.02 -8.37 2.73
CA ASN A 231 -25.12 -9.03 1.79
C ASN A 231 -25.11 -10.57 1.91
N PRO A 232 -26.24 -11.26 1.63
CA PRO A 232 -26.28 -12.72 1.73
C PRO A 232 -25.26 -13.44 0.82
N HIS A 233 -24.92 -12.85 -0.32
CA HIS A 233 -23.91 -13.40 -1.23
C HIS A 233 -22.49 -13.35 -0.63
N LEU A 234 -22.12 -12.28 0.07
CA LEU A 234 -20.83 -12.17 0.75
C LEU A 234 -20.72 -13.12 1.96
N MET A 235 -21.85 -13.44 2.60
CA MET A 235 -21.90 -14.51 3.61
C MET A 235 -21.51 -15.87 3.04
N VAL A 236 -21.95 -16.18 1.82
CA VAL A 236 -21.53 -17.41 1.14
C VAL A 236 -20.02 -17.41 0.90
N HIS A 237 -19.43 -16.27 0.54
CA HIS A 237 -17.97 -16.15 0.39
C HIS A 237 -17.24 -16.41 1.70
N ILE A 238 -17.66 -15.78 2.81
CA ILE A 238 -17.07 -16.00 4.14
C ILE A 238 -17.16 -17.46 4.57
N ILE A 239 -18.31 -18.11 4.34
CA ILE A 239 -18.50 -19.53 4.70
C ILE A 239 -17.62 -20.44 3.84
N ARG A 240 -17.48 -20.17 2.54
CA ARG A 240 -16.65 -20.99 1.63
C ARG A 240 -15.14 -20.83 1.87
N TYR A 241 -14.72 -19.66 2.34
CA TYR A 241 -13.32 -19.37 2.68
C TYR A 241 -12.94 -19.86 4.09
N SER A 242 -13.92 -20.14 4.96
CA SER A 242 -13.73 -20.66 6.33
C SER A 242 -13.33 -22.13 6.36
#